data_AF-A0A2G4I4L4-F1
#
_entry.id   AF-A0A2G4I4L4-F1
#
_cell.length_a   1.000
_cell.length_b   1.000
_cell.length_c   1.000
_cell.angle_alpha   90.00
_cell.angle_beta   90.00
_cell.angle_gamma   90.00
#
_symmetry.space_group_name_H-M   'P 1'
#
loop_
_entity.id
_entity.type
_entity.pdbx_description
1 polymer ?
#
loop_
_entity_poly.entity_id
_entity_poly.type
_entity_poly.pdbx_seq_one_letter_code
_entity_poly.pdbx_strand_id
1 'polypeptide(L)' 'MQGVIKAYDPSSGDGVVIRDTDMSEYNIAADALEGSIFRMLRQGQRVLFSLNTSGHATKIRLGSERDMETPGA' A
#
# COMPACT_ATOMS: atom_id res chain seq x y z
N MET A 1 -0.89 -5.00 -7.36
CA MET A 1 -2.30 -4.67 -7.07
C MET A 1 -2.35 -3.33 -6.37
N GLN A 2 -3.48 -2.62 -6.45
CA GLN A 2 -3.65 -1.29 -5.86
C GLN A 2 -4.53 -1.36 -4.62
N GLY A 3 -4.26 -0.48 -3.65
CA GLY A 3 -5.05 -0.37 -2.44
C GLY A 3 -4.76 0.90 -1.65
N VAL A 4 -5.46 1.05 -0.55
CA VAL A 4 -5.36 2.18 0.37
C VAL A 4 -4.92 1.68 1.74
N ILE A 5 -3.95 2.36 2.34
CA ILE A 5 -3.50 2.06 3.69
C ILE A 5 -4.63 2.37 4.68
N LYS A 6 -5.16 1.34 5.35
CA LYS A 6 -6.19 1.48 6.40
C LYS A 6 -5.57 1.92 7.71
N ALA A 7 -4.44 1.33 8.07
CA ALA A 7 -3.67 1.63 9.27
C ALA A 7 -2.22 1.20 9.06
N TYR A 8 -1.28 1.89 9.71
CA TYR A 8 0.12 1.53 9.74
C TYR A 8 0.75 2.03 11.03
N ASP A 9 1.40 1.13 11.76
CA ASP A 9 2.20 1.44 12.95
C ASP A 9 3.69 1.49 12.57
N PRO A 10 4.33 2.66 12.56
CA PRO A 10 5.73 2.79 12.15
C PRO A 10 6.73 2.20 13.14
N SER A 11 6.33 1.99 14.41
CA SER A 11 7.18 1.37 15.43
C SER A 11 7.37 -0.12 15.22
N SER A 12 6.30 -0.83 14.87
CA SER A 12 6.30 -2.28 14.65
C SER A 12 6.43 -2.65 13.16
N GLY A 13 6.09 -1.73 12.26
CA GLY A 13 5.97 -2.00 10.83
C GLY A 13 4.70 -2.76 10.45
N ASP A 14 3.80 -3.00 11.43
CA ASP A 14 2.52 -3.66 11.21
C ASP A 14 1.50 -2.69 10.59
N GLY A 15 0.53 -3.24 9.89
CA GLY A 15 -0.55 -2.44 9.35
C GLY A 15 -1.44 -3.23 8.42
N VAL A 16 -2.41 -2.54 7.83
CA VAL A 16 -3.42 -3.14 6.96
C VAL A 16 -3.60 -2.27 5.72
N VAL A 17 -3.64 -2.92 4.56
CA VAL A 17 -4.03 -2.32 3.29
C VAL A 17 -5.36 -2.91 2.82
N ILE A 18 -6.25 -2.06 2.35
CA ILE A 18 -7.50 -2.45 1.71
C ILE A 18 -7.29 -2.44 0.20
N ARG A 19 -7.59 -3.54 -0.48
CA ARG A 19 -7.55 -3.60 -1.94
C ARG A 19 -8.71 -2.81 -2.55
N ASP A 20 -8.41 -2.04 -3.59
CA ASP A 20 -9.39 -1.16 -4.26
C ASP A 20 -10.54 -1.94 -4.94
N THR A 21 -10.25 -3.10 -5.52
CA THR A 21 -11.21 -3.83 -6.37
C THR A 21 -12.31 -4.57 -5.61
N ASP A 22 -12.01 -5.08 -4.43
CA ASP A 22 -12.89 -5.98 -3.67
C ASP A 22 -12.99 -5.62 -2.19
N MET A 23 -12.35 -4.52 -1.76
CA MET A 23 -12.25 -4.07 -0.37
C MET A 23 -11.65 -5.13 0.59
N SER A 24 -10.96 -6.13 0.08
CA SER A 24 -10.30 -7.14 0.92
C SER A 24 -9.15 -6.55 1.71
N GLU A 25 -9.04 -6.95 2.96
CA GLU A 25 -8.00 -6.50 3.87
C GLU A 25 -6.80 -7.44 3.84
N TYR A 26 -5.60 -6.87 3.76
CA TYR A 26 -4.34 -7.60 3.80
C TYR A 26 -3.42 -6.98 4.84
N ASN A 27 -2.85 -7.81 5.70
CA ASN A 27 -1.80 -7.38 6.63
C ASN A 27 -0.54 -7.00 5.85
N ILE A 28 0.14 -5.96 6.32
CA ILE A 28 1.40 -5.48 5.76
C ILE A 28 2.54 -6.36 6.30
N ALA A 29 3.41 -6.84 5.41
CA ALA A 29 4.59 -7.60 5.79
C ALA A 29 5.62 -6.68 6.46
N ALA A 30 6.40 -7.21 7.41
CA ALA A 30 7.45 -6.43 8.07
C ALA A 30 8.51 -5.91 7.07
N ASP A 31 8.76 -6.64 5.98
CA ASP A 31 9.65 -6.26 4.87
C ASP A 31 8.98 -5.39 3.80
N ALA A 32 7.73 -4.95 3.98
CA ALA A 32 6.95 -4.37 2.89
C ALA A 32 7.53 -3.08 2.29
N LEU A 33 8.35 -2.36 3.06
CA LEU A 33 9.04 -1.14 2.64
C LEU A 33 10.46 -1.39 2.12
N GLU A 34 10.94 -2.63 2.13
CA GLU A 34 12.26 -2.98 1.60
C GLU A 34 12.34 -2.64 0.10
N GLY A 35 13.34 -1.83 -0.27
CA GLY A 35 13.51 -1.35 -1.65
C GLY A 35 12.47 -0.31 -2.09
N SER A 36 11.65 0.20 -1.18
CA SER A 36 10.74 1.32 -1.44
C SER A 36 11.37 2.66 -1.06
N ILE A 37 10.90 3.74 -1.70
CA ILE A 37 11.22 5.11 -1.28
C ILE A 37 10.47 5.53 -0.02
N PHE A 38 9.40 4.80 0.33
CA PHE A 38 8.63 5.09 1.53
C PHE A 38 9.40 4.70 2.78
N ARG A 39 9.61 5.68 3.66
CA ARG A 39 10.12 5.46 5.02
C ARG A 39 8.99 5.27 6.04
N MET A 40 7.77 5.65 5.66
CA MET A 40 6.56 5.63 6.46
C MET A 40 5.35 5.54 5.53
N LEU A 41 4.25 4.98 6.03
CA LEU A 41 2.95 4.97 5.38
C LEU A 41 1.94 5.70 6.27
N ARG A 42 1.00 6.42 5.66
CA ARG A 42 -0.10 7.05 6.40
C ARG A 42 -1.44 6.43 6.01
N GLN A 43 -2.37 6.43 6.96
CA GLN A 43 -3.77 6.10 6.69
C GLN A 43 -4.31 6.96 5.54
N GLY A 44 -5.08 6.34 4.64
CA GLY A 44 -5.65 6.99 3.46
C GLY A 44 -4.68 7.11 2.28
N GLN A 45 -3.40 6.74 2.44
CA GLN A 45 -2.44 6.77 1.34
C GLN A 45 -2.72 5.65 0.34
N ARG A 46 -2.83 6.01 -0.95
CA ARG A 46 -3.00 5.04 -2.03
C ARG A 46 -1.64 4.50 -2.48
N VAL A 47 -1.54 3.18 -2.58
CA VAL A 47 -0.28 2.48 -2.89
C VAL A 47 -0.50 1.31 -3.84
N LEU A 48 0.58 0.93 -4.53
CA LEU A 48 0.71 -0.36 -5.19
C LEU A 48 1.42 -1.32 -4.23
N PHE A 49 0.93 -2.56 -4.16
CA PHE A 49 1.53 -3.63 -3.37
C PHE A 49 1.46 -4.98 -4.10
N SER A 50 2.21 -5.96 -3.62
CA SER A 50 2.17 -7.36 -4.02
C SER A 50 1.85 -8.22 -2.80
N LEU A 51 1.33 -9.44 -2.99
CA LEU A 51 1.19 -10.39 -1.89
C LEU A 51 2.39 -11.34 -1.88
N ASN A 52 2.92 -11.62 -0.69
CA ASN A 52 3.92 -12.66 -0.49
C ASN A 52 3.24 -14.04 -0.35
N THR A 53 4.04 -15.11 -0.16
CA THR A 53 3.54 -16.49 -0.02
C THR A 53 2.63 -16.70 1.20
N SER A 54 2.72 -15.83 2.20
CA SER A 54 1.85 -15.84 3.39
C SER A 54 0.58 -15.02 3.22
N GLY A 55 0.38 -14.38 2.06
CA GLY A 55 -0.78 -13.52 1.81
C GLY A 55 -0.67 -12.12 2.41
N HIS A 56 0.53 -11.70 2.85
CA HIS A 56 0.77 -10.34 3.34
C HIS A 56 1.22 -9.39 2.23
N ALA A 57 0.83 -8.12 2.34
CA ALA A 57 1.22 -7.07 1.43
C ALA A 57 2.71 -6.72 1.59
N THR A 58 3.48 -6.87 0.51
CA THR A 58 4.91 -6.55 0.41
C THR A 58 5.18 -5.68 -0.83
N LYS A 59 6.43 -5.18 -0.96
CA LYS A 59 6.90 -4.36 -2.09
C LYS A 59 6.00 -3.15 -2.34
N ILE A 60 5.68 -2.42 -1.28
CA ILE A 60 4.80 -1.26 -1.32
C ILE A 60 5.50 -0.14 -2.09
N ARG A 61 4.83 0.38 -3.12
CA ARG A 61 5.34 1.42 -4.02
C ARG A 61 4.29 2.48 -4.28
N LEU A 62 4.74 3.64 -4.77
CA LEU A 62 3.84 4.75 -5.08
C LEU A 62 2.74 4.27 -6.02
N GLY A 63 1.48 4.42 -5.59
CA GLY A 63 0.36 4.16 -6.47
C GLY A 63 0.25 5.30 -7.48
N SER A 64 0.27 4.98 -8.77
CA SER A 64 -0.16 5.91 -9.80
C SER A 64 -1.67 5.88 -9.85
N GLU A 65 -2.31 7.01 -9.59
CA GLU A 65 -3.68 7.21 -10.08
C GLU A 65 -3.59 7.28 -11.60
N ARG A 66 -4.43 6.52 -12.33
CA ARG A 66 -4.64 6.79 -13.77
C ARG A 66 -5.19 8.22 -13.97
N ASP A 67 -5.75 8.81 -12.92
CA ASP A 67 -6.37 10.15 -12.86
C ASP A 67 -5.46 11.29 -12.35
N MET A 68 -4.13 11.13 -12.43
CA MET A 68 -3.20 12.29 -12.40
C MET A 68 -2.99 12.85 -13.82
N GLU A 69 -3.97 12.68 -14.71
CA GLU A 69 -4.14 13.60 -15.83
C GLU A 69 -4.63 14.92 -15.25
N THR A 70 -3.88 15.99 -15.48
CA THR A 70 -4.30 17.35 -15.17
C THR A 70 -5.71 17.55 -15.75
N PRO A 71 -6.74 17.91 -14.95
CA PRO A 71 -8.03 18.26 -15.53
C PRO A 71 -7.85 19.48 -16.44
N GLY A 72 -7.92 19.28 -17.77
CA GLY A 72 -7.83 20.35 -18.76
C GLY A 72 -7.08 20.04 -20.07
N ALA A 73 -7.22 18.84 -20.64
CA ALA A 73 -6.82 18.56 -22.04
C ALA A 73 -8.04 18.45 -22.96
#